data_AF-K7Z082-F1
#
_entry.id   AF-K7Z082-F1
#
_cell.length_a   1.000
_cell.length_b   1.000
_cell.length_c   1.000
_cell.angle_alpha   90.00
_cell.angle_beta   90.00
_cell.angle_gamma   90.00
#
_symmetry.space_group_name_H-M   'P 1'
#
loop_
_entity.id
_entity.type
_entity.pdbx_description
1 polymer ?
#
loop_
_entity_poly.entity_id
_entity_poly.type
_entity_poly.pdbx_seq_one_letter_code
_entity_poly.pdbx_strand_id
1 'polypeptide(L)' 'WVILGHSERRAIFGESDQLVAEKVAHALGEGLKVSVIACIGETLQEREAGQTEAVCFRQTKAIADASKD' A
#
# COMPACT_ATOMS: atom_id res chain seq x y z
N TRP A 1 -2.04 -11.27 -11.88
CA TRP A 1 -1.87 -10.99 -10.44
C TRP A 1 -0.56 -10.25 -10.20
N VAL A 2 -0.59 -9.17 -9.42
CA VAL A 2 0.57 -8.34 -9.05
C VAL A 2 0.49 -8.00 -7.56
N ILE A 3 1.57 -8.21 -6.84
CA ILE A 3 1.70 -7.84 -5.42
C ILE A 3 2.40 -6.48 -5.36
N LEU A 4 1.76 -5.50 -4.72
CA LEU A 4 2.25 -4.13 -4.59
C LEU A 4 2.32 -3.73 -3.11
N GLY A 5 3.38 -3.02 -2.73
CA GLY A 5 3.56 -2.55 -1.36
C GLY A 5 3.93 -3.63 -0.35
N HIS A 6 4.51 -4.76 -0.79
CA HIS A 6 5.02 -5.79 0.11
C HIS A 6 6.00 -5.17 1.12
N SER A 7 6.00 -5.65 2.37
CA SER A 7 6.81 -5.09 3.47
C SER A 7 8.30 -5.01 3.12
N GLU A 8 8.82 -6.01 2.41
CA GLU A 8 10.19 -6.03 1.90
C GLU A 8 10.50 -4.87 0.95
N ARG A 9 9.55 -4.49 0.08
CA ARG A 9 9.73 -3.37 -0.85
C ARG A 9 9.71 -2.03 -0.13
N ARG A 10 8.93 -1.91 0.94
CA ARG A 10 8.87 -0.71 1.79
C ARG A 10 10.11 -0.58 2.66
N ALA A 11 10.53 -1.65 3.31
CA ALA A 11 11.63 -1.64 4.28
C ALA A 11 13.03 -1.68 3.62
N ILE A 12 13.22 -2.48 2.57
CA ILE A 12 14.54 -2.67 1.94
C ILE A 12 14.75 -1.71 0.78
N PHE A 13 13.70 -1.46 -0.01
CA PHE A 13 13.79 -0.64 -1.23
C PHE A 13 13.19 0.76 -1.07
N GLY A 14 12.62 1.08 0.10
CA GLY A 14 12.11 2.41 0.40
C GLY A 14 10.88 2.83 -0.40
N GLU A 15 10.04 1.88 -0.86
CA GLU A 15 8.80 2.24 -1.56
C GLU A 15 7.85 3.02 -0.64
N SER A 16 7.50 4.24 -1.05
CA SER A 16 6.59 5.13 -0.32
C SER A 16 5.12 4.78 -0.55
N ASP A 17 4.25 5.27 0.34
CA ASP A 17 2.79 5.10 0.21
C ASP A 17 2.26 5.68 -1.10
N GLN A 18 2.80 6.82 -1.54
CA GLN A 18 2.44 7.47 -2.81
C GLN A 18 2.82 6.60 -4.02
N LEU A 19 4.04 6.07 -4.04
CA LEU A 19 4.50 5.24 -5.15
C LEU A 19 3.69 3.95 -5.27
N VAL A 20 3.35 3.33 -4.13
CA VAL A 20 2.50 2.13 -4.12
C VAL A 20 1.10 2.48 -4.64
N ALA A 21 0.54 3.61 -4.22
CA ALA A 21 -0.77 4.07 -4.66
C ALA A 21 -0.83 4.33 -6.18
N GLU A 22 0.19 4.98 -6.74
CA GLU A 22 0.32 5.20 -8.19
C GLU A 22 0.40 3.88 -8.98
N LYS A 23 1.19 2.92 -8.49
CA LYS A 23 1.28 1.59 -9.10
C LYS A 23 -0.04 0.83 -9.05
N VAL A 24 -0.77 0.95 -7.94
CA VAL A 24 -2.10 0.35 -7.79
C VAL A 24 -3.07 0.99 -8.78
N ALA A 25 -3.15 2.32 -8.82
CA ALA A 25 -4.02 3.04 -9.75
C ALA A 25 -3.73 2.70 -11.22
N HIS A 26 -2.45 2.62 -11.59
CA HIS A 26 -2.04 2.22 -12.94
C HIS A 26 -2.44 0.78 -13.25
N ALA A 27 -2.19 -0.16 -12.34
CA ALA A 27 -2.58 -1.56 -12.52
C ALA A 27 -4.11 -1.72 -12.65
N LEU A 28 -4.89 -1.00 -11.85
CA LEU A 28 -6.35 -0.99 -11.95
C LEU A 28 -6.85 -0.39 -13.27
N GLY A 29 -6.18 0.65 -13.78
CA GLY A 29 -6.49 1.31 -15.06
C GLY A 29 -6.23 0.43 -16.29
N GLU A 30 -5.19 -0.40 -16.26
CA GLU A 30 -4.82 -1.33 -17.34
C GLU A 30 -5.70 -2.61 -17.37
N GLY A 31 -6.83 -2.63 -16.65
CA GLY A 31 -7.75 -3.77 -16.62
C GLY A 31 -7.30 -4.93 -15.72
N LEU A 32 -6.27 -4.76 -14.88
CA LEU A 32 -5.83 -5.77 -13.91
C LEU A 32 -6.65 -5.74 -12.60
N LYS A 33 -7.89 -5.20 -12.62
CA LYS A 33 -8.75 -5.01 -11.44
C LYS A 33 -8.91 -6.26 -10.57
N VAL A 34 -8.99 -7.44 -11.20
CA VAL A 34 -9.18 -8.73 -10.51
C VAL A 34 -7.84 -9.37 -10.08
N SER A 35 -6.74 -8.61 -10.10
CA SER A 35 -5.38 -9.15 -9.99
C SER A 35 -4.44 -8.37 -9.08
N VAL A 36 -4.84 -7.25 -8.48
CA VAL A 36 -3.95 -6.47 -7.60
C VAL A 36 -4.08 -6.94 -6.15
N ILE A 37 -2.94 -7.27 -5.53
CA ILE A 37 -2.83 -7.52 -4.09
C ILE A 37 -2.01 -6.37 -3.50
N ALA A 38 -2.68 -5.43 -2.83
CA ALA A 38 -2.02 -4.31 -2.16
C ALA A 38 -1.73 -4.67 -0.70
N CYS A 39 -0.45 -4.73 -0.34
CA CYS A 39 -0.01 -5.05 1.00
C CYS A 39 0.11 -3.78 1.86
N ILE A 40 -0.39 -3.89 3.10
CA ILE A 40 -0.32 -2.90 4.16
C ILE A 40 0.23 -3.57 5.43
N GLY A 41 0.70 -2.77 6.37
CA GLY A 41 1.17 -3.23 7.66
C GLY A 41 2.04 -2.21 8.35
N GLU A 42 2.00 -2.26 9.67
CA GLU A 42 2.84 -1.50 10.57
C GLU A 42 4.14 -2.25 10.93
N THR A 43 5.14 -1.49 11.37
CA THR A 43 6.35 -2.02 11.99
C THR A 43 6.10 -2.43 13.44
N LEU A 44 7.00 -3.24 14.01
CA LEU A 44 6.92 -3.62 15.42
C LEU A 44 6.93 -2.39 16.34
N GLN A 45 7.76 -1.39 16.02
CA GLN A 45 7.86 -0.14 16.77
C GLN A 45 6.57 0.68 16.71
N GLU A 46 5.94 0.79 15.53
CA GLU A 46 4.65 1.47 15.38
C GLU A 46 3.55 0.73 16.15
N ARG A 47 3.58 -0.60 16.18
CA ARG A 47 2.64 -1.41 16.97
C ARG A 47 2.81 -1.19 18.48
N GLU A 48 4.04 -1.25 18.98
CA GLU A 48 4.35 -1.01 20.40
C GLU A 48 4.02 0.43 20.83
N ALA A 49 4.09 1.39 19.90
CA ALA A 49 3.66 2.77 20.11
C ALA A 49 2.14 2.99 19.99
N GLY A 50 1.36 1.93 19.75
CA GLY A 50 -0.10 2.02 19.59
C GLY A 50 -0.55 2.72 18.29
N GLN A 51 0.31 2.76 17.27
CA GLN A 51 0.07 3.46 16.00
C GLN A 51 -0.44 2.56 14.87
N THR A 52 -0.74 1.27 15.14
CA THR A 52 -1.22 0.31 14.14
C THR A 52 -2.33 0.86 13.27
N GLU A 53 -3.40 1.41 13.87
CA GLU A 53 -4.53 1.96 13.12
C GLU A 53 -4.13 3.16 12.27
N ALA A 54 -3.32 4.07 12.81
CA ALA A 54 -2.87 5.26 12.09
C ALA A 54 -2.03 4.90 10.85
N VAL A 55 -1.16 3.91 10.97
CA VAL A 55 -0.30 3.43 9.87
C VAL A 55 -1.12 2.72 8.80
N CYS A 56 -1.95 1.75 9.20
CA CYS A 56 -2.83 1.04 8.28
C CYS A 56 -3.81 1.99 7.59
N PHE A 57 -4.33 2.99 8.30
CA PHE A 57 -5.22 4.00 7.72
C PHE A 57 -4.49 4.88 6.71
N ARG A 58 -3.27 5.35 7.01
CA ARG A 58 -2.46 6.13 6.07
C ARG A 58 -2.22 5.37 4.77
N GLN A 59 -1.84 4.10 4.87
CA GLN A 59 -1.52 3.24 3.72
C GLN A 59 -2.76 2.93 2.89
N THR A 60 -3.87 2.54 3.52
CA THR A 60 -5.13 2.24 2.82
C THR A 60 -5.76 3.48 2.21
N LYS A 61 -5.70 4.62 2.90
CA LYS A 61 -6.16 5.91 2.38
C LYS A 61 -5.39 6.32 1.12
N ALA A 62 -4.07 6.21 1.12
CA ALA A 62 -3.27 6.53 -0.06
C ALA A 62 -3.68 5.68 -1.27
N ILE A 63 -3.91 4.38 -1.07
CA ILE A 63 -4.38 3.46 -2.11
C ILE A 63 -5.79 3.87 -2.59
N ALA A 64 -6.71 4.14 -1.67
CA ALA A 64 -8.08 4.53 -1.99
C ALA A 64 -8.16 5.86 -2.74
N ASP A 65 -7.42 6.88 -2.31
CA ASP A 65 -7.41 8.21 -2.93
C ASP A 65 -6.88 8.16 -4.38
N ALA A 66 -5.94 7.25 -4.67
CA ALA A 66 -5.42 7.04 -6.02
C ALA A 66 -6.32 6.15 -6.90
N SER A 67 -7.14 5.31 -6.27
CA SER A 67 -8.06 4.39 -6.96
C SER A 67 -9.41 5.07 -7.17
N LYS A 68 -9.53 5.88 -8.24
CA LYS A 68 -10.82 6.43 -8.66
C LYS A 68 -11.64 5.36 -9.37
N ASP A 69 -12.47 4.65 -8.61
CA ASP A 69 -13.67 3.95 -9.08
C ASP A 69 -14.90 4.54 -8.37
#